data_AF-A0A9P3K1T3-F1
#
_entry.id   AF-A0A9P3K1T3-F1
#
_cell.length_a   1.000
_cell.length_b   1.000
_cell.length_c   1.000
_cell.angle_alpha   90.00
_cell.angle_beta   90.00
_cell.angle_gamma   90.00
#
_symmetry.space_group_name_H-M   'P 1'
#
loop_
_entity.id
_entity.type
_entity.pdbx_description
1 polymer ?
#
loop_
_entity_poly.entity_id
_entity_poly.type
_entity_poly.pdbx_seq_one_letter_code
_entity_poly.pdbx_strand_id
1 'polypeptide(L)'
;MMMATLRRARSIKKSTRWIVLLQALLVLPCLLTRPFAAFAPVAAAQGEAGATCDPSPLPGFQYSVKLNNRGLILHWKAVNSTTVNFAAQALAGPAAAGWFAVGWSGSSGGMVPGEAVIGNLPGGKMDAYSLGFYAPDGVIPTKSFSIGSAGSDAKLTKNTDNSFIMKFSRSVNDGKAKVLLKGINSMIWAYSDGSQTLAQHLPTNKGSLSVDYSCPSFSGSSGGNNGSSGGNSGSGGSSNSSSGSSGGNSSGSGGSSGSSSQANGSGCQPSSLPGYTCSVQLSKNAYTLHWAVNKDSTVSMAAQVATTGFVGIGFSKDGKMTNSDAAIGNVPPGALANGAAVGAYYLGGRDVGSVQPTDTWSVTNTSVTTSNGYTTMVFTRSMGTGHVPIDASAPTTIIWAYSPDGSTALAYHASNFGSASIDFVKGTSTAGQGSSTAAYIAHGVLLALAFALLMPLAILLARLLLADRPHGALLNLNSGKDLRPLGFQLHRGIQLSALVVAVAGMIVIFVQAGSKGLSWTHGQVGLAAVILALLQAVVGFIRPDKTAPNRFKWLVAHCVIGATTIALAWTAMFLGIDLYHTKFMENVTWCYWVTGICVSMFGFMYLLLVIPDSILSSMKPKEHKIAGKGGTAGGV
;
A
#
# COMPACT_ATOMS: atom_id res chain seq x y z
N MET A 1 53.38 -1.42 42.53
CA MET A 1 52.68 -2.08 41.40
C MET A 1 51.17 -2.28 41.65
N MET A 2 50.76 -2.87 42.78
CA MET A 2 49.36 -3.21 43.12
C MET A 2 48.38 -2.00 43.21
N MET A 3 48.83 -0.84 43.67
CA MET A 3 48.05 0.41 43.72
C MET A 3 47.73 0.98 42.32
N ALA A 4 48.64 0.81 41.35
CA ALA A 4 48.43 1.27 39.97
C ALA A 4 47.40 0.38 39.26
N THR A 5 47.40 -0.93 39.51
CA THR A 5 46.41 -1.88 39.00
C THR A 5 45.02 -1.61 39.55
N LEU A 6 44.90 -1.25 40.83
CA LEU A 6 43.63 -0.90 41.48
C LEU A 6 43.06 0.45 41.00
N ARG A 7 43.93 1.46 40.75
CA ARG A 7 43.51 2.74 40.14
C ARG A 7 43.07 2.56 38.68
N ARG A 8 43.77 1.72 37.90
CA ARG A 8 43.41 1.39 36.51
C ARG A 8 42.07 0.62 36.46
N ALA A 9 41.83 -0.33 37.37
CA ALA A 9 40.56 -1.05 37.48
C ALA A 9 39.37 -0.15 37.89
N ARG A 10 39.58 0.81 38.81
CA ARG A 10 38.56 1.82 39.17
C ARG A 10 38.25 2.78 38.03
N SER A 11 39.27 3.22 37.29
CA SER A 11 39.12 4.08 36.11
C SER A 11 38.34 3.38 34.98
N ILE A 12 38.63 2.11 34.73
CA ILE A 12 37.91 1.28 33.75
C ILE A 12 36.43 1.15 34.18
N LYS A 13 36.14 0.78 35.43
CA LYS A 13 34.75 0.70 35.96
C LYS A 13 33.95 2.01 35.85
N LYS A 14 34.59 3.17 36.07
CA LYS A 14 33.93 4.49 35.88
C LYS A 14 33.64 4.77 34.41
N SER A 15 34.57 4.49 33.50
CA SER A 15 34.39 4.70 32.06
C SER A 15 33.30 3.80 31.45
N THR A 16 33.15 2.56 31.92
CA THR A 16 32.11 1.64 31.44
C THR A 16 30.71 2.10 31.84
N ARG A 17 30.55 2.76 33.00
CA ARG A 17 29.27 3.31 33.47
C ARG A 17 28.77 4.46 32.61
N TRP A 18 29.65 5.35 32.16
CA TRP A 18 29.29 6.47 31.29
C TRP A 18 28.88 6.02 29.88
N ILE A 19 29.54 5.00 29.34
CA ILE A 19 29.20 4.41 28.04
C ILE A 19 27.81 3.74 28.09
N VAL A 20 27.51 3.04 29.18
CA VAL A 20 26.20 2.43 29.44
C VAL A 20 25.09 3.48 29.48
N LEU A 21 25.33 4.61 30.16
CA LEU A 21 24.40 5.74 30.20
C LEU A 21 24.22 6.39 28.82
N LEU A 22 25.30 6.60 28.07
CA LEU A 22 25.25 7.19 26.72
C LEU A 22 24.51 6.27 25.72
N GLN A 23 24.68 4.95 25.83
CA GLN A 23 23.99 3.96 25.00
C GLN A 23 22.49 3.85 25.33
N ALA A 24 22.14 3.88 26.61
CA ALA A 24 20.74 3.94 27.04
C ALA A 24 20.06 5.23 26.57
N LEU A 25 20.77 6.37 26.61
CA LEU A 25 20.28 7.67 26.13
C LEU A 25 20.09 7.74 24.61
N LEU A 26 20.83 6.95 23.82
CA LEU A 26 20.66 6.86 22.36
C LEU A 26 19.51 5.92 21.93
N VAL A 27 19.08 5.01 22.81
CA VAL A 27 17.93 4.09 22.57
C VAL A 27 16.62 4.68 23.11
N LEU A 28 16.68 5.55 24.12
CA LEU A 28 15.52 6.22 24.71
C LEU A 28 14.61 7.01 23.73
N PRO A 29 15.11 7.64 22.65
CA PRO A 29 14.24 8.34 21.70
C PRO A 29 13.31 7.42 20.90
N CYS A 30 13.63 6.12 20.78
CA CYS A 30 12.78 5.14 20.07
C CYS A 30 11.62 4.61 20.92
N LEU A 31 11.62 4.83 22.24
CA LEU A 31 10.53 4.40 23.14
C LEU A 31 9.49 5.51 23.38
N LEU A 32 9.72 6.73 22.85
CA LEU A 32 8.86 7.89 23.05
C LEU A 32 7.95 8.21 21.84
N THR A 33 8.01 7.42 20.77
CA THR A 33 6.99 7.47 19.71
C THR A 33 5.78 6.63 20.12
N ARG A 34 4.92 7.26 20.94
CA ARG A 34 3.50 6.98 21.30
C ARG A 34 3.04 5.51 21.49
N PRO A 35 2.44 5.16 22.63
CA PRO A 35 1.89 3.83 22.86
C PRO A 35 0.67 3.56 21.96
N PHE A 36 0.59 2.31 21.52
CA PHE A 36 -0.51 1.66 20.81
C PHE A 36 -1.87 1.95 21.45
N ALA A 37 -2.81 2.48 20.68
CA ALA A 37 -4.24 2.29 20.91
C ALA A 37 -4.65 1.01 20.17
N ALA A 38 -5.04 -0.02 20.92
CA ALA A 38 -5.57 -1.27 20.37
C ALA A 38 -6.93 -0.99 19.71
N PHE A 39 -7.03 -1.26 18.40
CA PHE A 39 -8.31 -1.32 17.69
C PHE A 39 -8.60 -2.76 17.32
N ALA A 40 -9.73 -3.28 17.82
CA ALA A 40 -10.31 -4.55 17.37
C ALA A 40 -10.79 -4.42 15.92
N PRO A 41 -10.76 -5.51 15.11
CA PRO A 41 -11.19 -5.45 13.73
C PRO A 41 -12.73 -5.49 13.65
N VAL A 42 -13.33 -4.48 13.03
CA VAL A 42 -14.71 -4.52 12.55
C VAL A 42 -14.70 -4.20 11.06
N ALA A 43 -15.35 -5.07 10.28
CA ALA A 43 -15.40 -5.07 8.83
C ALA A 43 -15.74 -3.67 8.26
N ALA A 44 -14.88 -3.19 7.35
CA ALA A 44 -15.18 -2.01 6.54
C ALA A 44 -16.20 -2.40 5.46
N ALA A 45 -17.38 -1.79 5.52
CA ALA A 45 -18.42 -1.93 4.51
C ALA A 45 -17.89 -1.43 3.15
N GLN A 46 -17.89 -2.32 2.16
CA GLN A 46 -17.66 -2.00 0.75
C GLN A 46 -18.86 -1.19 0.23
N GLY A 47 -18.60 -0.03 -0.35
CA GLY A 47 -19.62 0.76 -1.06
C GLY A 47 -19.83 0.19 -2.46
N GLU A 48 -21.09 -0.12 -2.79
CA GLU A 48 -21.53 -0.60 -4.10
C GLU A 48 -21.40 0.48 -5.19
N ALA A 49 -21.43 0.00 -6.44
CA ALA A 49 -21.21 0.74 -7.68
C ALA A 49 -22.19 1.90 -7.93
N GLY A 50 -21.69 2.94 -8.63
CA GLY A 50 -22.44 3.92 -9.44
C GLY A 50 -23.79 4.38 -8.89
N ALA A 51 -23.81 5.39 -8.02
CA ALA A 51 -25.05 5.87 -7.45
C ALA A 51 -25.92 6.59 -8.51
N THR A 52 -27.07 5.99 -8.82
CA THR A 52 -28.18 6.60 -9.54
C THR A 52 -28.65 7.85 -8.79
N CYS A 53 -28.84 8.99 -9.47
CA CYS A 53 -29.41 10.16 -8.81
C CYS A 53 -30.91 9.96 -8.56
N ASP A 54 -31.34 10.14 -7.31
CA ASP A 54 -32.75 10.10 -6.95
C ASP A 54 -33.33 11.54 -6.90
N PRO A 55 -34.63 11.75 -7.15
CA PRO A 55 -35.28 13.02 -6.83
C PRO A 55 -35.08 13.40 -5.36
N SER A 56 -34.71 14.66 -5.11
CA SER A 56 -34.46 15.13 -3.74
C SER A 56 -35.77 15.35 -2.97
N PRO A 57 -35.93 14.76 -1.77
CA PRO A 57 -37.06 15.06 -0.88
C PRO A 57 -36.92 16.42 -0.16
N LEU A 58 -35.73 17.03 -0.21
CA LEU A 58 -35.44 18.28 0.48
C LEU A 58 -35.95 19.50 -0.33
N PRO A 59 -36.82 20.36 0.24
CA PRO A 59 -37.33 21.53 -0.46
C PRO A 59 -36.22 22.45 -0.97
N GLY A 60 -36.33 22.87 -2.23
CA GLY A 60 -35.35 23.73 -2.90
C GLY A 60 -34.20 22.99 -3.59
N PHE A 61 -34.14 21.65 -3.47
CA PHE A 61 -33.16 20.79 -4.14
C PHE A 61 -33.86 19.84 -5.12
N GLN A 62 -33.17 19.45 -6.20
CA GLN A 62 -33.77 18.70 -7.31
C GLN A 62 -33.36 17.23 -7.28
N TYR A 63 -32.08 16.96 -6.99
CA TYR A 63 -31.51 15.62 -7.01
C TYR A 63 -30.80 15.31 -5.71
N SER A 64 -30.68 14.03 -5.39
CA SER A 64 -29.99 13.55 -4.20
C SER A 64 -29.27 12.23 -4.45
N VAL A 65 -28.27 11.97 -3.62
CA VAL A 65 -27.49 10.74 -3.64
C VAL A 65 -27.05 10.39 -2.22
N LYS A 66 -27.13 9.10 -1.87
CA LYS A 66 -26.61 8.62 -0.59
C LYS A 66 -25.08 8.57 -0.64
N LEU A 67 -24.44 9.29 0.26
CA LEU A 67 -22.98 9.32 0.40
C LEU A 67 -22.45 8.14 1.24
N ASN A 68 -23.30 7.56 2.09
CA ASN A 68 -22.99 6.36 2.86
C ASN A 68 -24.26 5.60 3.26
N ASN A 69 -24.07 4.38 3.79
CA ASN A 69 -25.15 3.53 4.31
C ASN A 69 -25.66 3.97 5.70
N ARG A 70 -25.20 5.11 6.23
CA ARG A 70 -25.56 5.66 7.55
C ARG A 70 -26.43 6.90 7.47
N GLY A 71 -27.06 7.13 6.31
CA GLY A 71 -28.01 8.23 6.14
C GLY A 71 -27.38 9.59 5.88
N LEU A 72 -26.12 9.66 5.44
CA LEU A 72 -25.56 10.88 4.84
C LEU A 72 -26.00 10.97 3.39
N ILE A 73 -26.66 12.08 3.04
CA ILE A 73 -27.24 12.34 1.73
C ILE A 73 -26.73 13.68 1.23
N LEU A 74 -26.28 13.71 -0.02
CA LEU A 74 -25.99 14.94 -0.73
C LEU A 74 -27.18 15.28 -1.63
N HIS A 75 -27.68 16.50 -1.53
CA HIS A 75 -28.71 17.07 -2.37
C HIS A 75 -28.12 18.21 -3.19
N TRP A 76 -28.57 18.37 -4.44
CA TRP A 76 -28.15 19.48 -5.27
C TRP A 76 -29.25 19.99 -6.20
N LYS A 77 -29.07 21.24 -6.65
CA LYS A 77 -29.87 21.87 -7.70
C LYS A 77 -28.97 22.83 -8.48
N ALA A 78 -28.91 22.67 -9.80
CA ALA A 78 -28.33 23.67 -10.67
C ALA A 78 -29.25 24.90 -10.68
N VAL A 79 -28.73 26.06 -10.27
CA VAL A 79 -29.48 27.32 -10.29
C VAL A 79 -29.46 27.92 -11.68
N ASN A 80 -28.29 27.85 -12.33
CA ASN A 80 -28.03 28.25 -13.71
C ASN A 80 -26.81 27.47 -14.24
N SER A 81 -26.32 27.80 -15.43
CA SER A 81 -25.16 27.13 -16.06
C SER A 81 -23.83 27.31 -15.33
N THR A 82 -23.77 28.18 -14.31
CA THR A 82 -22.53 28.51 -13.60
C THR A 82 -22.57 28.23 -12.11
N THR A 83 -23.73 27.95 -11.52
CA THR A 83 -23.91 27.89 -10.06
C THR A 83 -24.75 26.69 -9.65
N VAL A 84 -24.25 25.93 -8.67
CA VAL A 84 -24.94 24.79 -8.05
C VAL A 84 -25.17 25.08 -6.58
N ASN A 85 -26.39 24.83 -6.11
CA ASN A 85 -26.71 24.77 -4.70
C ASN A 85 -26.51 23.35 -4.20
N PHE A 86 -25.79 23.19 -3.09
CA PHE A 86 -25.58 21.92 -2.41
C PHE A 86 -26.21 21.94 -1.02
N ALA A 87 -26.76 20.79 -0.62
CA ALA A 87 -27.11 20.50 0.76
C ALA A 87 -26.61 19.11 1.14
N ALA A 88 -25.74 19.02 2.13
CA ALA A 88 -25.34 17.74 2.71
C ALA A 88 -26.12 17.54 4.02
N GLN A 89 -26.99 16.53 4.05
CA GLN A 89 -27.88 16.21 5.16
C GLN A 89 -27.48 14.87 5.77
N ALA A 90 -27.34 14.82 7.09
CA ALA A 90 -27.24 13.56 7.82
C ALA A 90 -28.58 13.28 8.51
N LEU A 91 -29.31 12.25 8.06
CA LEU A 91 -30.65 11.89 8.57
C LEU A 91 -30.64 11.30 9.98
N ALA A 92 -29.54 10.66 10.37
CA ALA A 92 -29.26 10.20 11.74
C ALA A 92 -27.75 9.95 11.87
N GLY A 93 -26.98 11.00 12.16
CA GLY A 93 -25.52 10.96 12.35
C GLY A 93 -25.13 11.16 13.82
N PRO A 94 -23.91 10.73 14.25
CA PRO A 94 -23.58 10.58 15.66
C PRO A 94 -23.80 11.88 16.42
N ALA A 95 -24.38 11.77 17.62
CA ALA A 95 -24.91 12.85 18.45
C ALA A 95 -23.95 14.04 18.75
N ALA A 96 -22.70 14.00 18.27
CA ALA A 96 -21.62 14.89 18.68
C ALA A 96 -20.76 15.45 17.53
N ALA A 97 -21.13 15.45 16.25
CA ALA A 97 -20.23 16.02 15.23
C ALA A 97 -19.86 17.50 15.53
N GLY A 98 -18.56 17.76 15.76
CA GLY A 98 -18.01 19.09 16.03
C GLY A 98 -17.62 19.84 14.75
N TRP A 99 -17.38 19.13 13.66
CA TRP A 99 -17.24 19.69 12.32
C TRP A 99 -17.72 18.69 11.24
N PHE A 100 -18.10 19.23 10.08
CA PHE A 100 -18.52 18.47 8.91
C PHE A 100 -17.89 19.08 7.65
N ALA A 101 -17.44 18.24 6.72
CA ALA A 101 -16.74 18.64 5.52
C ALA A 101 -17.27 17.92 4.28
N VAL A 102 -17.44 18.67 3.19
CA VAL A 102 -17.70 18.15 1.84
C VAL A 102 -16.72 18.80 0.89
N GLY A 103 -16.10 18.02 0.03
CA GLY A 103 -15.08 18.50 -0.90
C GLY A 103 -15.06 17.78 -2.23
N TRP A 104 -14.13 18.23 -3.06
CA TRP A 104 -13.87 17.75 -4.40
C TRP A 104 -12.37 17.48 -4.52
N SER A 105 -12.03 16.25 -4.94
CA SER A 105 -10.64 15.78 -4.99
C SER A 105 -9.93 16.03 -6.33
N GLY A 106 -10.54 16.86 -7.20
CA GLY A 106 -10.11 16.97 -8.59
C GLY A 106 -10.11 15.59 -9.25
N SER A 107 -8.99 15.20 -9.86
CA SER A 107 -8.82 13.92 -10.57
C SER A 107 -8.28 12.77 -9.70
N SER A 108 -8.15 12.95 -8.37
CA SER A 108 -7.38 12.04 -7.51
C SER A 108 -8.23 11.08 -6.65
N GLY A 109 -9.54 11.30 -6.54
CA GLY A 109 -10.44 10.49 -5.69
C GLY A 109 -10.18 10.59 -4.17
N GLY A 110 -9.06 11.17 -3.74
CA GLY A 110 -8.62 11.27 -2.35
C GLY A 110 -8.64 12.69 -1.78
N MET A 111 -8.37 12.85 -0.48
CA MET A 111 -8.37 14.16 0.17
C MET A 111 -7.39 15.16 -0.46
N VAL A 112 -6.28 14.68 -1.04
CA VAL A 112 -5.16 15.50 -1.51
C VAL A 112 -4.76 15.06 -2.92
N PRO A 113 -4.59 15.99 -3.87
CA PRO A 113 -4.97 17.40 -3.78
C PRO A 113 -6.49 17.55 -3.85
N GLY A 114 -7.07 18.40 -2.99
CA GLY A 114 -8.51 18.63 -2.99
C GLY A 114 -8.90 19.99 -2.45
N GLU A 115 -10.18 20.30 -2.53
CA GLU A 115 -10.79 21.50 -1.95
C GLU A 115 -12.08 21.11 -1.23
N ALA A 116 -12.34 21.71 -0.07
CA ALA A 116 -13.52 21.38 0.73
C ALA A 116 -14.17 22.62 1.37
N VAL A 117 -15.46 22.51 1.60
CA VAL A 117 -16.21 23.37 2.50
C VAL A 117 -16.28 22.68 3.86
N ILE A 118 -15.84 23.36 4.91
CA ILE A 118 -15.83 22.82 6.28
C ILE A 118 -16.70 23.72 7.15
N GLY A 119 -17.69 23.11 7.80
CA GLY A 119 -18.55 23.75 8.80
C GLY A 119 -18.24 23.28 10.22
N ASN A 120 -18.20 24.21 11.17
CA ASN A 120 -17.95 23.92 12.58
C ASN A 120 -19.23 24.09 13.44
N LEU A 121 -19.33 23.30 14.50
CA LEU A 121 -20.38 23.36 15.51
C LEU A 121 -19.77 23.53 16.92
N PRO A 122 -20.40 24.31 17.83
CA PRO A 122 -21.62 25.10 17.65
C PRO A 122 -21.36 26.41 16.89
N GLY A 123 -22.40 26.98 16.27
CA GLY A 123 -22.32 28.27 15.57
C GLY A 123 -22.46 28.16 14.04
N GLY A 124 -22.19 27.00 13.46
CA GLY A 124 -22.51 26.70 12.06
C GLY A 124 -21.71 27.51 11.04
N LYS A 125 -20.60 28.12 11.47
CA LYS A 125 -19.70 28.89 10.59
C LYS A 125 -19.04 27.93 9.61
N MET A 126 -19.07 28.29 8.34
CA MET A 126 -18.46 27.52 7.25
C MET A 126 -17.47 28.38 6.49
N ASP A 127 -16.45 27.75 5.92
CA ASP A 127 -15.50 28.40 5.04
C ASP A 127 -14.93 27.42 4.01
N ALA A 128 -14.26 27.96 2.99
CA ALA A 128 -13.60 27.21 1.93
C ALA A 128 -12.13 26.92 2.30
N TYR A 129 -11.69 25.68 2.04
CA TYR A 129 -10.34 25.21 2.35
C TYR A 129 -9.71 24.47 1.17
N SER A 130 -8.40 24.65 1.00
CA SER A 130 -7.54 23.83 0.16
C SER A 130 -6.94 22.70 0.99
N LEU A 131 -6.85 21.50 0.41
CA LEU A 131 -6.36 20.28 1.05
C LEU A 131 -5.01 19.88 0.43
N GLY A 132 -3.92 20.27 1.09
CA GLY A 132 -2.56 20.14 0.57
C GLY A 132 -1.81 18.87 0.98
N PHE A 133 -2.10 18.32 2.16
CA PHE A 133 -1.50 17.08 2.69
C PHE A 133 -2.34 16.53 3.86
N TYR A 134 -2.10 15.28 4.25
CA TYR A 134 -2.93 14.53 5.22
C TYR A 134 -2.63 14.88 6.69
N ALA A 135 -2.64 16.17 7.03
CA ALA A 135 -2.52 16.66 8.41
C ALA A 135 -3.37 17.93 8.60
N PRO A 136 -3.74 18.30 9.85
CA PRO A 136 -4.53 19.50 10.13
C PRO A 136 -3.94 20.78 9.51
N ASP A 137 -2.60 20.92 9.56
CA ASP A 137 -1.87 22.06 8.98
C ASP A 137 -1.96 22.10 7.45
N GLY A 138 -2.37 20.99 6.81
CA GLY A 138 -2.61 20.89 5.38
C GLY A 138 -4.00 21.35 4.94
N VAL A 139 -4.86 21.72 5.89
CA VAL A 139 -6.20 22.27 5.64
C VAL A 139 -6.16 23.79 5.77
N ILE A 140 -5.96 24.46 4.65
CA ILE A 140 -5.63 25.89 4.61
C ILE A 140 -6.82 26.66 4.02
N PRO A 141 -7.31 27.74 4.67
CA PRO A 141 -8.34 28.60 4.10
C PRO A 141 -7.97 29.04 2.68
N THR A 142 -8.92 28.96 1.75
CA THR A 142 -8.66 29.28 0.34
C THR A 142 -9.63 30.32 -0.20
N LYS A 143 -9.14 31.12 -1.15
CA LYS A 143 -9.95 32.03 -1.98
C LYS A 143 -10.10 31.53 -3.42
N SER A 144 -9.64 30.31 -3.70
CA SER A 144 -9.72 29.70 -5.03
C SER A 144 -11.17 29.50 -5.48
N PHE A 145 -12.09 29.29 -4.54
CA PHE A 145 -13.52 29.36 -4.77
C PHE A 145 -14.21 30.05 -3.60
N SER A 146 -15.39 30.62 -3.88
CA SER A 146 -16.24 31.23 -2.87
C SER A 146 -17.45 30.34 -2.59
N ILE A 147 -17.88 30.32 -1.33
CA ILE A 147 -19.18 29.75 -0.95
C ILE A 147 -20.21 30.88 -0.87
N GLY A 148 -21.35 30.70 -1.55
CA GLY A 148 -22.48 31.62 -1.49
C GLY A 148 -23.64 31.06 -0.66
N SER A 149 -24.63 31.91 -0.38
CA SER A 149 -25.86 31.53 0.33
C SER A 149 -26.77 30.70 -0.59
N ALA A 150 -26.86 29.39 -0.37
CA ALA A 150 -27.87 28.56 -1.02
C ALA A 150 -29.25 28.83 -0.39
N GLY A 151 -29.92 29.90 -0.84
CA GLY A 151 -31.18 30.36 -0.25
C GLY A 151 -30.96 30.95 1.15
N SER A 152 -30.87 32.28 1.22
CA SER A 152 -30.78 33.16 2.40
C SER A 152 -29.84 32.86 3.58
N ASP A 153 -29.29 31.66 3.81
CA ASP A 153 -28.27 31.43 4.86
C ASP A 153 -27.36 30.23 4.52
N ALA A 154 -26.11 30.49 4.07
CA ALA A 154 -25.08 29.45 4.07
C ALA A 154 -24.72 29.11 5.51
N LYS A 155 -25.22 27.97 6.01
CA LYS A 155 -24.97 27.55 7.40
C LYS A 155 -24.97 26.03 7.54
N LEU A 156 -24.19 25.55 8.50
CA LEU A 156 -24.35 24.23 9.08
C LEU A 156 -25.32 24.32 10.26
N THR A 157 -26.51 23.75 10.10
CA THR A 157 -27.56 23.75 11.13
C THR A 157 -27.69 22.36 11.73
N LYS A 158 -27.67 22.27 13.07
CA LYS A 158 -28.00 21.06 13.81
C LYS A 158 -29.44 21.15 14.29
N ASN A 159 -30.24 20.15 13.97
CA ASN A 159 -31.64 20.01 14.39
C ASN A 159 -31.71 19.39 15.80
N THR A 160 -32.88 19.49 16.42
CA THR A 160 -33.16 18.96 17.77
C THR A 160 -33.09 17.43 17.86
N ASP A 161 -33.25 16.73 16.74
CA ASP A 161 -33.13 15.26 16.60
C ASP A 161 -31.69 14.78 16.34
N ASN A 162 -30.69 15.65 16.53
CA ASN A 162 -29.28 15.43 16.19
C ASN A 162 -28.97 15.26 14.69
N SER A 163 -29.95 15.37 13.79
CA SER A 163 -29.67 15.52 12.37
C SER A 163 -29.00 16.86 12.10
N PHE A 164 -28.19 16.94 11.05
CA PHE A 164 -27.59 18.21 10.64
C PHE A 164 -27.66 18.37 9.13
N ILE A 165 -27.67 19.63 8.71
CA ILE A 165 -27.68 19.99 7.30
C ILE A 165 -26.73 21.14 7.03
N MET A 166 -25.85 20.94 6.05
CA MET A 166 -24.90 21.93 5.56
C MET A 166 -25.38 22.44 4.19
N LYS A 167 -25.77 23.72 4.08
CA LYS A 167 -26.25 24.31 2.81
C LYS A 167 -25.30 25.39 2.32
N PHE A 168 -24.88 25.34 1.06
CA PHE A 168 -24.04 26.36 0.44
C PHE A 168 -24.17 26.32 -1.08
N SER A 169 -23.83 27.41 -1.76
CA SER A 169 -23.74 27.45 -3.21
C SER A 169 -22.28 27.58 -3.65
N ARG A 170 -21.96 27.03 -4.81
CA ARG A 170 -20.62 27.09 -5.40
C ARG A 170 -20.72 27.32 -6.90
N SER A 171 -19.83 28.16 -7.44
CA SER A 171 -19.69 28.29 -8.89
C SER A 171 -18.90 27.11 -9.47
N VAL A 172 -19.33 26.62 -10.63
CA VAL A 172 -18.65 25.53 -11.35
C VAL A 172 -17.33 25.96 -11.98
N ASN A 173 -17.16 27.26 -12.19
CA ASN A 173 -15.97 27.83 -12.81
C ASN A 173 -14.86 28.14 -11.80
N ASP A 174 -15.14 28.06 -10.50
CA ASP A 174 -14.22 28.43 -9.44
C ASP A 174 -13.56 27.21 -8.78
N GLY A 175 -12.41 27.44 -8.16
CA GLY A 175 -11.62 26.41 -7.47
C GLY A 175 -10.60 25.74 -8.38
N LYS A 176 -9.61 25.12 -7.74
CA LYS A 176 -8.63 24.23 -8.37
C LYS A 176 -9.25 22.88 -8.70
N ALA A 177 -10.17 22.39 -7.87
CA ALA A 177 -10.97 21.20 -8.15
C ALA A 177 -12.27 21.64 -8.81
N LYS A 178 -12.31 21.66 -10.15
CA LYS A 178 -13.48 22.11 -10.92
C LYS A 178 -14.70 21.24 -10.63
N VAL A 179 -15.85 21.88 -10.52
CA VAL A 179 -17.14 21.21 -10.46
C VAL A 179 -17.70 21.13 -11.87
N LEU A 180 -18.13 19.96 -12.30
CA LEU A 180 -18.73 19.73 -13.61
C LEU A 180 -20.25 19.60 -13.45
N LEU A 181 -21.02 20.46 -14.13
CA LEU A 181 -22.48 20.28 -14.22
C LEU A 181 -22.86 19.03 -15.01
N LYS A 182 -22.04 18.69 -16.01
CA LYS A 182 -22.16 17.52 -16.86
C LYS A 182 -20.83 16.77 -16.83
N GLY A 183 -20.84 15.52 -16.38
CA GLY A 183 -19.64 14.73 -16.15
C GLY A 183 -19.43 14.39 -14.67
N ILE A 184 -18.50 13.48 -14.42
CA ILE A 184 -18.29 12.89 -13.11
C ILE A 184 -17.47 13.83 -12.21
N ASN A 185 -18.00 14.12 -11.03
CA ASN A 185 -17.31 14.84 -9.95
C ASN A 185 -16.85 13.84 -8.89
N SER A 186 -15.56 13.85 -8.57
CA SER A 186 -15.03 13.06 -7.44
C SER A 186 -15.26 13.80 -6.12
N MET A 187 -16.36 13.44 -5.45
CA MET A 187 -16.75 13.98 -4.15
C MET A 187 -16.03 13.27 -3.01
N ILE A 188 -15.66 14.03 -2.00
CA ILE A 188 -15.16 13.54 -0.72
C ILE A 188 -15.98 14.13 0.41
N TRP A 189 -16.13 13.39 1.50
CA TRP A 189 -16.83 13.86 2.69
C TRP A 189 -16.13 13.34 3.95
N ALA A 190 -16.21 14.11 5.03
CA ALA A 190 -15.72 13.71 6.34
C ALA A 190 -16.44 14.44 7.46
N TYR A 191 -16.45 13.88 8.67
CA TYR A 191 -17.02 14.52 9.86
C TYR A 191 -16.34 14.04 11.15
N SER A 192 -16.43 14.84 12.22
CA SER A 192 -15.93 14.43 13.54
C SER A 192 -16.96 13.72 14.40
N ASP A 193 -16.48 13.02 15.42
CA ASP A 193 -17.24 12.22 16.40
C ASP A 193 -17.47 12.96 17.74
N GLY A 194 -17.34 14.28 17.79
CA GLY A 194 -17.30 15.01 19.06
C GLY A 194 -16.47 16.28 18.97
N SER A 195 -15.36 16.15 18.26
CA SER A 195 -14.29 17.13 18.32
C SER A 195 -14.53 18.31 17.38
N GLN A 196 -14.33 19.53 17.90
CA GLN A 196 -14.30 20.76 17.10
C GLN A 196 -12.94 20.98 16.43
N THR A 197 -11.92 20.21 16.81
CA THR A 197 -10.59 20.31 16.19
C THR A 197 -10.49 19.39 14.99
N LEU A 198 -9.90 19.88 13.90
CA LEU A 198 -9.50 19.03 12.78
C LEU A 198 -8.48 17.99 13.26
N ALA A 199 -8.83 16.72 13.15
CA ALA A 199 -8.03 15.59 13.57
C ALA A 199 -8.21 14.44 12.57
N GLN A 200 -7.39 13.40 12.71
CA GLN A 200 -7.50 12.22 11.85
C GLN A 200 -8.90 11.59 12.00
N HIS A 201 -9.67 11.61 10.91
CA HIS A 201 -11.02 11.06 10.86
C HIS A 201 -10.98 9.52 10.78
N LEU A 202 -11.84 8.88 11.56
CA LEU A 202 -12.04 7.43 11.52
C LEU A 202 -12.47 6.98 10.11
N PRO A 203 -12.12 5.76 9.67
CA PRO A 203 -12.55 5.23 8.38
C PRO A 203 -14.06 5.27 8.16
N THR A 204 -14.85 5.18 9.23
CA THR A 204 -16.32 5.22 9.18
C THR A 204 -16.90 6.62 9.00
N ASN A 205 -16.10 7.66 9.25
CA ASN A 205 -16.54 9.06 9.27
C ASN A 205 -15.94 9.85 8.11
N LYS A 206 -15.47 9.15 7.08
CA LYS A 206 -14.96 9.72 5.84
C LYS A 206 -15.31 8.81 4.67
N GLY A 207 -15.36 9.38 3.48
CA GLY A 207 -15.56 8.60 2.27
C GLY A 207 -15.39 9.45 1.03
N SER A 208 -15.48 8.78 -0.12
CA SER A 208 -15.46 9.39 -1.43
C SER A 208 -16.51 8.73 -2.32
N LEU A 209 -17.11 9.49 -3.22
CA LEU A 209 -18.08 9.00 -4.18
C LEU A 209 -17.95 9.80 -5.48
N SER A 210 -18.08 9.12 -6.62
CA SER A 210 -18.14 9.76 -7.93
C SER A 210 -19.59 10.08 -8.24
N VAL A 211 -19.91 11.36 -8.49
CA VAL A 211 -21.29 11.84 -8.70
C VAL A 211 -21.34 12.68 -9.99
N ASP A 212 -22.22 12.30 -10.92
CA ASP A 212 -22.57 13.15 -12.05
C ASP A 212 -23.77 14.03 -11.68
N TYR A 213 -23.65 15.34 -11.86
CA TYR A 213 -24.73 16.27 -11.54
C TYR A 213 -25.75 16.43 -12.68
N SER A 214 -25.47 15.87 -13.86
CA SER A 214 -26.36 15.83 -15.03
C SER A 214 -27.30 14.63 -14.99
N CYS A 215 -28.23 14.61 -14.04
CA CYS A 215 -29.21 13.54 -13.96
C CYS A 215 -30.34 13.78 -14.99
N PRO A 216 -30.73 12.78 -15.81
CA PRO A 216 -31.78 12.96 -16.81
C PRO A 216 -33.12 13.22 -16.15
N SER A 217 -33.75 14.33 -16.51
CA SER A 217 -35.12 14.66 -16.13
C SER A 217 -36.09 13.62 -16.68
N PHE A 218 -36.94 13.09 -15.78
CA PHE A 218 -38.17 12.34 -16.04
C PHE A 218 -38.87 12.77 -17.35
N SER A 219 -38.96 11.87 -18.32
CA SER A 219 -40.03 11.92 -19.33
C SER A 219 -41.17 11.04 -18.83
N GLY A 220 -42.20 11.66 -18.24
CA GLY A 220 -43.45 10.96 -17.99
C GLY A 220 -44.16 10.64 -19.30
N SER A 221 -44.69 9.43 -19.41
CA SER A 221 -46.01 9.23 -19.99
C SER A 221 -46.66 7.98 -19.40
N SER A 222 -47.93 8.15 -19.12
CA SER A 222 -48.89 7.34 -18.39
C SER A 222 -49.41 6.12 -19.14
N GLY A 223 -49.88 5.15 -18.36
CA GLY A 223 -50.79 4.07 -18.75
C GLY A 223 -50.29 2.76 -18.16
N GLY A 224 -50.95 2.04 -17.27
CA GLY A 224 -52.32 2.07 -16.77
C GLY A 224 -52.55 0.67 -16.18
N ASN A 225 -53.16 0.59 -15.00
CA ASN A 225 -53.53 -0.61 -14.24
C ASN A 225 -53.92 -1.85 -15.07
N ASN A 226 -53.50 -3.05 -14.66
CA ASN A 226 -54.29 -3.96 -13.80
C ASN A 226 -53.70 -5.38 -13.77
N GLY A 227 -53.84 -6.06 -12.62
CA GLY A 227 -54.31 -7.46 -12.61
C GLY A 227 -53.29 -8.58 -12.34
N SER A 228 -53.24 -9.00 -11.08
CA SER A 228 -53.58 -10.36 -10.61
C SER A 228 -52.87 -11.62 -11.13
N SER A 229 -52.24 -12.31 -10.18
CA SER A 229 -52.40 -13.73 -9.79
C SER A 229 -52.42 -14.88 -10.83
N GLY A 230 -51.67 -15.93 -10.52
CA GLY A 230 -51.80 -17.30 -11.04
C GLY A 230 -50.43 -17.82 -11.49
N GLY A 231 -49.91 -18.97 -11.07
CA GLY A 231 -50.58 -20.18 -10.63
C GLY A 231 -50.20 -21.33 -11.59
N ASN A 232 -49.31 -22.19 -11.11
CA ASN A 232 -49.24 -23.63 -11.39
C ASN A 232 -48.49 -24.20 -12.63
N SER A 233 -47.56 -25.10 -12.29
CA SER A 233 -47.33 -26.48 -12.81
C SER A 233 -47.09 -26.76 -14.30
N GLY A 234 -46.08 -27.59 -14.56
CA GLY A 234 -45.96 -28.35 -15.80
C GLY A 234 -44.68 -29.17 -15.89
N SER A 235 -44.70 -30.35 -15.29
CA SER A 235 -43.68 -31.42 -15.36
C SER A 235 -43.43 -31.93 -16.79
N GLY A 236 -42.25 -32.53 -16.98
CA GLY A 236 -42.15 -33.73 -17.83
C GLY A 236 -40.88 -33.83 -18.69
N GLY A 237 -40.19 -34.97 -18.58
CA GLY A 237 -39.46 -35.52 -19.73
C GLY A 237 -38.00 -35.89 -19.51
N SER A 238 -37.75 -36.93 -18.73
CA SER A 238 -36.52 -37.71 -18.77
C SER A 238 -36.29 -38.33 -20.15
N SER A 239 -35.05 -38.40 -20.63
CA SER A 239 -34.52 -39.63 -21.23
C SER A 239 -33.00 -39.61 -21.31
N ASN A 240 -32.47 -40.82 -21.28
CA ASN A 240 -31.18 -41.28 -20.83
C ASN A 240 -30.34 -41.70 -22.04
N SER A 241 -29.01 -41.54 -22.01
CA SER A 241 -28.07 -42.50 -22.63
C SER A 241 -26.63 -42.23 -22.22
N SER A 242 -26.15 -43.12 -21.35
CA SER A 242 -24.81 -43.71 -21.24
C SER A 242 -24.13 -43.93 -22.61
N SER A 243 -22.82 -44.07 -22.82
CA SER A 243 -21.67 -44.47 -21.98
C SER A 243 -20.43 -44.44 -22.88
N GLY A 244 -19.22 -44.29 -22.32
CA GLY A 244 -17.98 -44.56 -23.05
C GLY A 244 -16.71 -44.20 -22.29
N SER A 245 -16.30 -45.06 -21.35
CA SER A 245 -15.07 -44.96 -20.57
C SER A 245 -13.81 -45.35 -21.36
N SER A 246 -12.71 -44.63 -21.14
CA SER A 246 -11.33 -45.12 -20.93
C SER A 246 -10.45 -43.88 -20.70
N GLY A 247 -9.60 -43.73 -19.69
CA GLY A 247 -8.82 -44.71 -18.95
C GLY A 247 -7.38 -44.69 -19.48
N GLY A 248 -6.54 -43.76 -18.98
CA GLY A 248 -5.13 -43.66 -19.38
C GLY A 248 -4.36 -42.66 -18.52
N ASN A 249 -3.73 -43.16 -17.46
CA ASN A 249 -2.84 -42.43 -16.57
C ASN A 249 -1.40 -42.58 -17.09
N SER A 250 -0.66 -41.50 -17.30
CA SER A 250 0.81 -41.56 -17.35
C SER A 250 1.46 -40.22 -16.96
N SER A 251 2.30 -40.32 -15.95
CA SER A 251 3.26 -39.35 -15.47
C SER A 251 4.50 -39.33 -16.40
N GLY A 252 5.03 -38.14 -16.69
CA GLY A 252 6.26 -37.97 -17.47
C GLY A 252 6.81 -36.56 -17.35
N SER A 253 7.91 -36.44 -16.61
CA SER A 253 8.70 -35.22 -16.40
C SER A 253 9.52 -34.80 -17.63
N GLY A 254 9.72 -33.49 -17.78
CA GLY A 254 10.97 -32.88 -18.29
C GLY A 254 11.27 -32.96 -19.79
N GLY A 255 11.35 -31.80 -20.45
CA GLY A 255 11.90 -31.68 -21.79
C GLY A 255 11.90 -30.25 -22.32
N SER A 256 13.00 -29.53 -22.11
CA SER A 256 13.34 -28.33 -22.87
C SER A 256 13.64 -28.70 -24.33
N SER A 257 13.00 -28.04 -25.28
CA SER A 257 13.48 -27.82 -26.66
C SER A 257 12.48 -26.83 -27.28
N GLY A 258 12.87 -25.78 -27.98
CA GLY A 258 13.93 -25.71 -28.98
C GLY A 258 13.24 -25.19 -30.24
N SER A 259 13.49 -23.92 -30.54
CA SER A 259 12.91 -23.16 -31.63
C SER A 259 13.02 -23.88 -32.97
N SER A 260 11.93 -23.94 -33.73
CA SER A 260 11.97 -24.16 -35.18
C SER A 260 11.52 -22.89 -35.89
N SER A 261 12.51 -22.16 -36.38
CA SER A 261 12.38 -21.03 -37.27
C SER A 261 11.93 -21.49 -38.67
N GLN A 262 10.84 -20.93 -39.18
CA GLN A 262 10.68 -20.70 -40.61
C GLN A 262 10.55 -19.20 -40.84
N ALA A 263 11.53 -18.68 -41.58
CA ALA A 263 11.67 -17.27 -41.91
C ALA A 263 10.63 -16.85 -42.95
N ASN A 264 9.90 -15.78 -42.65
CA ASN A 264 9.42 -14.87 -43.69
C ASN A 264 9.28 -13.44 -43.12
N GLY A 265 10.15 -12.54 -43.57
CA GLY A 265 9.87 -11.10 -43.68
C GLY A 265 9.93 -10.15 -42.47
N SER A 266 9.89 -10.61 -41.21
CA SER A 266 9.97 -9.71 -40.04
C SER A 266 10.73 -10.37 -38.89
N GLY A 267 11.65 -9.64 -38.23
CA GLY A 267 12.53 -10.14 -37.16
C GLY A 267 11.86 -10.48 -35.82
N CYS A 268 10.60 -10.93 -35.84
CA CYS A 268 9.76 -11.22 -34.69
C CYS A 268 9.32 -12.68 -34.65
N GLN A 269 8.80 -13.13 -33.50
CA GLN A 269 8.12 -14.42 -33.43
C GLN A 269 6.81 -14.34 -34.24
N PRO A 270 6.56 -15.27 -35.18
CA PRO A 270 5.32 -15.29 -35.95
C PRO A 270 4.09 -15.36 -35.05
N SER A 271 2.99 -14.73 -35.46
CA SER A 271 1.71 -14.87 -34.78
C SER A 271 1.03 -16.20 -35.11
N SER A 272 0.41 -16.82 -34.12
CA SER A 272 -0.50 -17.97 -34.30
C SER A 272 -1.93 -17.56 -34.70
N LEU A 273 -2.29 -16.28 -34.57
CA LEU A 273 -3.61 -15.75 -34.94
C LEU A 273 -3.61 -15.22 -36.39
N PRO A 274 -4.65 -15.52 -37.19
CA PRO A 274 -4.76 -15.03 -38.56
C PRO A 274 -4.89 -13.50 -38.60
N GLY A 275 -4.27 -12.88 -39.60
CA GLY A 275 -4.29 -11.42 -39.77
C GLY A 275 -3.27 -10.65 -38.93
N TYR A 276 -2.43 -11.34 -38.14
CA TYR A 276 -1.34 -10.75 -37.37
C TYR A 276 0.01 -11.29 -37.83
N THR A 277 1.05 -10.45 -37.81
CA THR A 277 2.39 -10.82 -38.30
C THR A 277 3.27 -11.31 -37.14
N CYS A 278 3.26 -10.58 -36.03
CA CYS A 278 4.15 -10.79 -34.90
C CYS A 278 3.39 -11.17 -33.64
N SER A 279 4.06 -11.88 -32.72
CA SER A 279 3.56 -12.13 -31.37
C SER A 279 4.65 -12.04 -30.30
N VAL A 280 4.23 -11.85 -29.05
CA VAL A 280 5.08 -11.87 -27.86
C VAL A 280 4.32 -12.40 -26.65
N GLN A 281 4.96 -13.28 -25.88
CA GLN A 281 4.46 -13.74 -24.58
C GLN A 281 4.81 -12.71 -23.50
N LEU A 282 3.81 -12.00 -22.99
CA LEU A 282 3.97 -10.93 -21.98
C LEU A 282 3.93 -11.46 -20.54
N SER A 283 3.12 -12.50 -20.30
CA SER A 283 3.08 -13.25 -19.04
C SER A 283 3.20 -14.73 -19.33
N LYS A 284 3.97 -15.47 -18.53
CA LYS A 284 4.20 -16.91 -18.72
C LYS A 284 2.85 -17.65 -18.73
N ASN A 285 2.50 -18.21 -19.88
CA ASN A 285 1.28 -18.99 -20.13
C ASN A 285 -0.05 -18.25 -19.90
N ALA A 286 -0.05 -16.92 -19.75
CA ALA A 286 -1.25 -16.20 -19.35
C ALA A 286 -1.60 -15.00 -20.24
N TYR A 287 -0.63 -14.36 -20.89
CA TYR A 287 -0.90 -13.19 -21.74
C TYR A 287 0.01 -13.19 -22.96
N THR A 288 -0.58 -13.31 -24.14
CA THR A 288 0.11 -13.22 -25.43
C THR A 288 -0.45 -12.04 -26.21
N LEU A 289 0.43 -11.17 -26.69
CA LEU A 289 0.07 -10.06 -27.58
C LEU A 289 0.48 -10.42 -29.01
N HIS A 290 -0.43 -10.19 -29.94
CA HIS A 290 -0.25 -10.34 -31.38
C HIS A 290 -0.45 -8.98 -32.05
N TRP A 291 0.33 -8.67 -33.08
CA TRP A 291 0.16 -7.43 -33.83
C TRP A 291 0.54 -7.55 -35.31
N ALA A 292 -0.03 -6.64 -36.10
CA ALA A 292 0.38 -6.36 -37.48
C ALA A 292 0.40 -4.83 -37.68
N VAL A 293 1.43 -4.35 -38.36
CA VAL A 293 1.52 -2.94 -38.80
C VAL A 293 0.89 -2.84 -40.18
N ASN A 294 -0.10 -1.97 -40.32
CA ASN A 294 -0.82 -1.74 -41.56
C ASN A 294 -0.15 -0.61 -42.37
N LYS A 295 -0.45 -0.55 -43.68
CA LYS A 295 0.13 0.45 -44.60
C LYS A 295 -0.33 1.89 -44.31
N ASP A 296 -1.47 2.05 -43.63
CA ASP A 296 -2.10 3.33 -43.28
C ASP A 296 -1.62 3.89 -41.92
N SER A 297 -0.44 3.45 -41.45
CA SER A 297 0.12 3.84 -40.15
C SER A 297 -0.80 3.49 -38.96
N THR A 298 -1.55 2.40 -39.07
CA THR A 298 -2.28 1.80 -37.95
C THR A 298 -1.63 0.49 -37.50
N VAL A 299 -1.91 0.09 -36.26
CA VAL A 299 -1.48 -1.20 -35.69
C VAL A 299 -2.71 -1.98 -35.27
N SER A 300 -2.93 -3.13 -35.89
CA SER A 300 -3.91 -4.13 -35.47
C SER A 300 -3.31 -4.95 -34.34
N MET A 301 -4.02 -5.11 -33.22
CA MET A 301 -3.58 -5.86 -32.05
C MET A 301 -4.63 -6.86 -31.59
N ALA A 302 -4.16 -8.03 -31.14
CA ALA A 302 -4.95 -9.00 -30.40
C ALA A 302 -4.22 -9.42 -29.11
N ALA A 303 -4.88 -9.28 -27.98
CA ALA A 303 -4.42 -9.80 -26.69
C ALA A 303 -5.21 -11.07 -26.37
N GLN A 304 -4.52 -12.22 -26.35
CA GLN A 304 -5.08 -13.50 -25.93
C GLN A 304 -4.63 -13.80 -24.51
N VAL A 305 -5.57 -13.88 -23.57
CA VAL A 305 -5.29 -13.87 -22.14
C VAL A 305 -6.06 -14.95 -21.41
N ALA A 306 -5.39 -15.70 -20.52
CA ALA A 306 -5.98 -16.76 -19.69
C ALA A 306 -6.83 -16.18 -18.55
N THR A 307 -7.97 -15.59 -18.90
CA THR A 307 -8.98 -15.06 -17.97
C THR A 307 -10.35 -15.06 -18.63
N THR A 308 -11.41 -15.06 -17.82
CA THR A 308 -12.80 -14.83 -18.27
C THR A 308 -13.29 -13.41 -17.99
N GLY A 309 -12.43 -12.54 -17.44
CA GLY A 309 -12.76 -11.17 -17.07
C GLY A 309 -12.13 -10.12 -17.99
N PHE A 310 -12.04 -8.88 -17.51
CA PHE A 310 -11.48 -7.78 -18.30
C PHE A 310 -10.02 -8.04 -18.73
N VAL A 311 -9.67 -7.50 -19.89
CA VAL A 311 -8.31 -7.49 -20.44
C VAL A 311 -7.94 -6.06 -20.80
N GLY A 312 -6.75 -5.62 -20.41
CA GLY A 312 -6.22 -4.31 -20.72
C GLY A 312 -4.82 -4.38 -21.33
N ILE A 313 -4.59 -3.49 -22.30
CA ILE A 313 -3.25 -3.15 -22.79
C ILE A 313 -3.11 -1.64 -22.81
N GLY A 314 -1.99 -1.13 -22.30
CA GLY A 314 -1.70 0.29 -22.24
C GLY A 314 -0.36 0.65 -22.84
N PHE A 315 -0.19 1.95 -23.06
CA PHE A 315 0.95 2.58 -23.71
C PHE A 315 1.46 3.64 -22.75
N SER A 316 2.68 3.43 -22.27
CA SER A 316 3.25 4.15 -21.14
C SER A 316 4.60 4.73 -21.49
N LYS A 317 4.95 5.88 -20.91
CA LYS A 317 6.30 6.47 -21.05
C LYS A 317 7.32 5.82 -20.12
N ASP A 318 6.88 5.25 -19.00
CA ASP A 318 7.77 4.79 -17.92
C ASP A 318 7.44 3.38 -17.38
N GLY A 319 6.52 2.68 -18.04
CA GLY A 319 6.05 1.34 -17.67
C GLY A 319 5.07 1.33 -16.50
N LYS A 320 4.57 2.50 -16.06
CA LYS A 320 3.54 2.60 -15.01
C LYS A 320 2.17 2.85 -15.60
N MET A 321 1.15 2.49 -14.83
CA MET A 321 -0.26 2.70 -15.15
C MET A 321 -0.63 4.18 -15.32
N THR A 322 -0.21 5.03 -14.38
CA THR A 322 -0.58 6.46 -14.34
C THR A 322 0.03 7.26 -15.48
N ASN A 323 -0.70 8.23 -16.03
CA ASN A 323 -0.32 9.06 -17.19
C ASN A 323 -0.04 8.25 -18.46
N SER A 324 -0.83 7.19 -18.67
CA SER A 324 -0.74 6.29 -19.83
C SER A 324 -2.08 6.20 -20.55
N ASP A 325 -2.04 5.78 -21.81
CA ASP A 325 -3.22 5.44 -22.58
C ASP A 325 -3.49 3.94 -22.49
N ALA A 326 -4.75 3.49 -22.53
CA ALA A 326 -5.08 2.06 -22.53
C ALA A 326 -6.31 1.68 -23.35
N ALA A 327 -6.20 0.55 -24.06
CA ALA A 327 -7.33 -0.16 -24.62
C ALA A 327 -7.79 -1.21 -23.61
N ILE A 328 -9.07 -1.17 -23.25
CA ILE A 328 -9.65 -2.08 -22.26
C ILE A 328 -10.86 -2.76 -22.89
N GLY A 329 -10.84 -4.09 -22.87
CA GLY A 329 -11.89 -4.96 -23.34
C GLY A 329 -12.80 -5.39 -22.19
N ASN A 330 -14.10 -5.18 -22.37
CA ASN A 330 -15.10 -5.62 -21.42
C ASN A 330 -15.60 -7.03 -21.74
N VAL A 331 -15.86 -7.80 -20.70
CA VAL A 331 -16.54 -9.10 -20.76
C VAL A 331 -17.80 -8.97 -19.89
N PRO A 332 -19.01 -9.38 -20.30
CA PRO A 332 -19.38 -9.69 -21.67
C PRO A 332 -19.25 -8.44 -22.57
N PRO A 333 -19.13 -8.63 -23.90
CA PRO A 333 -18.98 -7.52 -24.84
C PRO A 333 -20.13 -6.51 -24.72
N GLY A 334 -19.84 -5.22 -24.74
CA GLY A 334 -20.84 -4.15 -24.82
C GLY A 334 -21.20 -3.41 -23.52
N ALA A 335 -20.51 -3.66 -22.41
CA ALA A 335 -20.76 -3.00 -21.11
C ALA A 335 -20.33 -1.50 -21.03
N LEU A 336 -19.84 -0.90 -22.12
CA LEU A 336 -19.47 0.51 -22.20
C LEU A 336 -20.69 1.40 -22.52
N ALA A 337 -20.64 2.69 -22.17
CA ALA A 337 -21.73 3.67 -22.36
C ALA A 337 -22.21 3.90 -23.81
N ASN A 338 -21.69 3.15 -24.79
CA ASN A 338 -22.07 3.15 -26.21
C ASN A 338 -22.21 1.72 -26.80
N GLY A 339 -22.26 0.67 -25.99
CA GLY A 339 -22.35 -0.73 -26.48
C GLY A 339 -21.04 -1.31 -27.06
N ALA A 340 -19.91 -0.63 -26.90
CA ALA A 340 -18.61 -1.05 -27.46
C ALA A 340 -17.97 -2.21 -26.66
N ALA A 341 -17.28 -3.13 -27.36
CA ALA A 341 -16.57 -4.26 -26.76
C ALA A 341 -15.20 -3.87 -26.18
N VAL A 342 -14.50 -2.92 -26.83
CA VAL A 342 -13.21 -2.36 -26.40
C VAL A 342 -13.31 -0.85 -26.39
N GLY A 343 -12.80 -0.20 -25.36
CA GLY A 343 -12.74 1.26 -25.24
C GLY A 343 -11.31 1.80 -25.14
N ALA A 344 -11.12 3.05 -25.55
CA ALA A 344 -9.90 3.82 -25.36
C ALA A 344 -10.01 4.65 -24.07
N TYR A 345 -8.98 4.58 -23.23
CA TYR A 345 -8.95 5.20 -21.91
C TYR A 345 -7.66 5.96 -21.68
N TYR A 346 -7.75 7.01 -20.88
CA TYR A 346 -6.63 7.62 -20.19
C TYR A 346 -6.58 7.11 -18.74
N LEU A 347 -5.38 6.71 -18.31
CA LEU A 347 -5.12 6.18 -16.99
C LEU A 347 -4.53 7.28 -16.10
N GLY A 348 -5.39 8.10 -15.48
CA GLY A 348 -4.96 9.21 -14.63
C GLY A 348 -4.44 8.81 -13.24
N GLY A 349 -4.75 7.58 -12.80
CA GLY A 349 -4.54 7.09 -11.44
C GLY A 349 -4.61 5.57 -11.37
N ARG A 350 -4.63 5.00 -10.16
CA ARG A 350 -4.63 3.54 -9.93
C ARG A 350 -5.99 3.00 -9.49
N ASP A 351 -6.90 3.87 -9.09
CA ASP A 351 -8.28 3.57 -8.80
C ASP A 351 -9.11 3.53 -10.09
N VAL A 352 -10.20 2.78 -10.07
CA VAL A 352 -11.13 2.63 -11.20
C VAL A 352 -11.68 3.97 -11.66
N GLY A 353 -11.89 4.90 -10.72
CA GLY A 353 -12.38 6.25 -11.00
C GLY A 353 -11.38 7.14 -11.75
N SER A 354 -10.12 6.74 -11.85
CA SER A 354 -9.11 7.45 -12.64
C SER A 354 -8.85 6.79 -14.00
N VAL A 355 -9.58 5.72 -14.34
CA VAL A 355 -9.59 5.10 -15.67
C VAL A 355 -10.73 5.75 -16.45
N GLN A 356 -10.39 6.77 -17.24
CA GLN A 356 -11.38 7.62 -17.88
C GLN A 356 -11.40 7.40 -19.40
N PRO A 357 -12.57 7.25 -20.03
CA PRO A 357 -12.65 7.25 -21.49
C PRO A 357 -11.95 8.49 -22.07
N THR A 358 -11.29 8.34 -23.22
CA THR A 358 -10.59 9.45 -23.87
C THR A 358 -10.90 9.49 -25.36
N ASP A 359 -10.85 10.71 -25.91
CA ASP A 359 -11.00 11.05 -27.32
C ASP A 359 -9.65 11.46 -27.97
N THR A 360 -8.58 11.54 -27.18
CA THR A 360 -7.22 11.87 -27.66
C THR A 360 -6.64 10.81 -28.61
N TRP A 361 -7.24 9.62 -28.61
CA TRP A 361 -7.03 8.55 -29.56
C TRP A 361 -8.25 7.64 -29.58
N SER A 362 -8.34 6.75 -30.57
CA SER A 362 -9.47 5.85 -30.73
C SER A 362 -9.03 4.43 -31.03
N VAL A 363 -9.95 3.50 -30.75
CA VAL A 363 -9.85 2.10 -31.13
C VAL A 363 -10.92 1.79 -32.17
N THR A 364 -10.55 1.08 -33.22
CA THR A 364 -11.44 0.59 -34.28
C THR A 364 -11.31 -0.92 -34.42
N ASN A 365 -12.17 -1.56 -35.24
CA ASN A 365 -12.16 -3.01 -35.45
C ASN A 365 -12.12 -3.80 -34.12
N THR A 366 -13.04 -3.46 -33.22
CA THR A 366 -13.01 -3.93 -31.82
C THR A 366 -13.82 -5.20 -31.64
N SER A 367 -13.26 -6.21 -30.96
CA SER A 367 -14.02 -7.36 -30.48
C SER A 367 -13.45 -7.91 -29.18
N VAL A 368 -14.32 -8.48 -28.34
CA VAL A 368 -13.90 -9.28 -27.19
C VAL A 368 -14.62 -10.61 -27.26
N THR A 369 -13.89 -11.72 -27.20
CA THR A 369 -14.47 -13.07 -27.21
C THR A 369 -13.88 -13.90 -26.10
N THR A 370 -14.72 -14.61 -25.35
CA THR A 370 -14.28 -15.53 -24.31
C THR A 370 -14.57 -16.96 -24.75
N SER A 371 -13.55 -17.81 -24.80
CA SER A 371 -13.66 -19.22 -25.19
C SER A 371 -12.59 -20.05 -24.49
N ASN A 372 -12.94 -21.25 -24.01
CA ASN A 372 -12.02 -22.19 -23.36
C ASN A 372 -11.20 -21.59 -22.20
N GLY A 373 -11.78 -20.66 -21.44
CA GLY A 373 -11.08 -19.98 -20.33
C GLY A 373 -10.12 -18.87 -20.75
N TYR A 374 -10.07 -18.53 -22.04
CA TYR A 374 -9.31 -17.41 -22.59
C TYR A 374 -10.22 -16.29 -23.06
N THR A 375 -9.81 -15.05 -22.81
CA THR A 375 -10.39 -13.85 -23.38
C THR A 375 -9.44 -13.31 -24.44
N THR A 376 -9.97 -13.16 -25.67
CA THR A 376 -9.26 -12.53 -26.78
C THR A 376 -9.86 -11.16 -27.03
N MET A 377 -9.05 -10.11 -26.80
CA MET A 377 -9.39 -8.73 -27.09
C MET A 377 -8.70 -8.28 -28.38
N VAL A 378 -9.47 -7.78 -29.33
CA VAL A 378 -9.00 -7.30 -30.63
C VAL A 378 -9.34 -5.83 -30.81
N PHE A 379 -8.41 -5.04 -31.32
CA PHE A 379 -8.64 -3.66 -31.74
C PHE A 379 -7.53 -3.18 -32.69
N THR A 380 -7.79 -2.09 -33.39
CA THR A 380 -6.82 -1.37 -34.22
C THR A 380 -6.71 0.07 -33.72
N ARG A 381 -5.49 0.64 -33.72
CA ARG A 381 -5.28 2.06 -33.41
C ARG A 381 -4.32 2.72 -34.39
N SER A 382 -4.42 4.03 -34.53
CA SER A 382 -3.45 4.83 -35.28
C SER A 382 -2.13 4.99 -34.50
N MET A 383 -1.03 5.06 -35.24
CA MET A 383 0.26 5.53 -34.74
C MET A 383 0.24 7.05 -34.56
N GLY A 384 1.08 7.60 -33.68
CA GLY A 384 1.16 9.05 -33.50
C GLY A 384 0.02 9.72 -32.70
N THR A 385 -1.04 9.01 -32.32
CA THR A 385 -2.16 9.57 -31.53
C THR A 385 -2.09 9.21 -30.04
N GLY A 386 -2.76 9.98 -29.19
CA GLY A 386 -2.81 9.79 -27.73
C GLY A 386 -1.72 10.54 -26.96
N HIS A 387 -1.75 10.45 -25.63
CA HIS A 387 -0.72 10.98 -24.75
C HIS A 387 0.62 10.21 -24.87
N VAL A 388 0.52 8.94 -25.24
CA VAL A 388 1.64 8.04 -25.53
C VAL A 388 1.44 7.44 -26.93
N PRO A 389 1.95 8.11 -27.98
CA PRO A 389 1.87 7.62 -29.34
C PRO A 389 2.73 6.37 -29.56
N ILE A 390 2.31 5.50 -30.48
CA ILE A 390 3.20 4.49 -31.05
C ILE A 390 4.12 5.19 -32.05
N ASP A 391 5.43 5.12 -31.80
CA ASP A 391 6.46 5.63 -32.69
C ASP A 391 6.90 4.51 -33.64
N ALA A 392 6.85 4.77 -34.95
CA ALA A 392 7.30 3.82 -35.96
C ALA A 392 8.84 3.64 -35.99
N SER A 393 9.58 4.60 -35.41
CA SER A 393 11.04 4.66 -35.43
C SER A 393 11.69 4.16 -34.13
N ALA A 394 10.91 4.05 -33.04
CA ALA A 394 11.41 3.72 -31.71
C ALA A 394 10.53 2.69 -30.98
N PRO A 395 11.12 1.88 -30.06
CA PRO A 395 10.33 0.98 -29.22
C PRO A 395 9.32 1.74 -28.36
N THR A 396 8.10 1.25 -28.30
CA THR A 396 7.03 1.75 -27.45
C THR A 396 6.93 0.90 -26.18
N THR A 397 6.94 1.54 -25.01
CA THR A 397 6.68 0.82 -23.76
C THR A 397 5.18 0.58 -23.61
N ILE A 398 4.82 -0.70 -23.54
CA ILE A 398 3.48 -1.15 -23.23
C ILE A 398 3.38 -1.58 -21.76
N ILE A 399 2.18 -1.48 -21.22
CA ILE A 399 1.75 -2.09 -19.97
C ILE A 399 0.57 -3.01 -20.27
N TRP A 400 0.34 -3.99 -19.42
CA TRP A 400 -0.78 -4.90 -19.58
C TRP A 400 -1.34 -5.28 -18.22
N ALA A 401 -2.63 -5.58 -18.18
CA ALA A 401 -3.31 -6.05 -16.98
C ALA A 401 -4.51 -6.92 -17.36
N TYR A 402 -4.92 -7.81 -16.46
CA TYR A 402 -6.11 -8.62 -16.64
C TYR A 402 -6.74 -9.05 -15.33
N SER A 403 -8.00 -9.44 -15.39
CA SER A 403 -8.79 -9.84 -14.23
C SER A 403 -8.22 -11.09 -13.54
N PRO A 404 -8.02 -11.08 -12.20
CA PRO A 404 -7.45 -12.20 -11.46
C PRO A 404 -8.41 -13.34 -11.14
N ASP A 405 -9.71 -13.03 -11.06
CA ASP A 405 -10.78 -13.94 -10.63
C ASP A 405 -11.85 -14.11 -11.71
N GLY A 406 -11.60 -13.60 -12.91
CA GLY A 406 -12.59 -13.61 -13.99
C GLY A 406 -13.67 -12.54 -13.83
N SER A 407 -13.53 -11.63 -12.87
CA SER A 407 -14.39 -10.45 -12.74
C SER A 407 -14.40 -9.63 -14.02
N THR A 408 -15.61 -9.28 -14.44
CA THR A 408 -15.93 -8.49 -15.62
C THR A 408 -15.80 -7.00 -15.38
N ALA A 409 -15.84 -6.57 -14.11
CA ALA A 409 -15.68 -5.18 -13.72
C ALA A 409 -14.21 -4.79 -13.70
N LEU A 410 -13.93 -3.53 -14.06
CA LEU A 410 -12.63 -2.92 -13.78
C LEU A 410 -12.39 -2.94 -12.28
N ALA A 411 -11.32 -3.61 -11.88
CA ALA A 411 -10.97 -3.82 -10.48
C ALA A 411 -9.46 -3.92 -10.33
N TYR A 412 -9.02 -3.98 -9.08
CA TYR A 412 -7.62 -4.22 -8.76
C TYR A 412 -7.17 -5.58 -9.32
N HIS A 413 -6.19 -5.56 -10.22
CA HIS A 413 -5.69 -6.73 -10.94
C HIS A 413 -4.59 -7.52 -10.22
N ALA A 414 -4.41 -7.32 -8.91
CA ALA A 414 -3.39 -7.99 -8.08
C ALA A 414 -2.02 -8.06 -8.80
N SER A 415 -1.42 -9.25 -8.96
CA SER A 415 -0.15 -9.50 -9.66
C SER A 415 -0.29 -9.71 -11.18
N ASN A 416 -1.50 -9.62 -11.73
CA ASN A 416 -1.80 -9.91 -13.14
C ASN A 416 -1.58 -8.69 -14.02
N PHE A 417 -0.39 -8.10 -13.92
CA PHE A 417 0.02 -6.94 -14.70
C PHE A 417 1.53 -6.95 -14.99
N GLY A 418 1.95 -6.16 -15.96
CA GLY A 418 3.36 -5.99 -16.28
C GLY A 418 3.61 -4.93 -17.33
N SER A 419 4.85 -4.87 -17.82
CA SER A 419 5.28 -3.94 -18.85
C SER A 419 6.26 -4.59 -19.81
N ALA A 420 6.28 -4.17 -21.07
CA ALA A 420 7.27 -4.60 -22.04
C ALA A 420 7.59 -3.46 -23.00
N SER A 421 8.79 -3.44 -23.57
CA SER A 421 9.13 -2.49 -24.64
C SER A 421 9.06 -3.22 -25.97
N ILE A 422 8.24 -2.73 -26.91
CA ILE A 422 7.98 -3.35 -28.21
C ILE A 422 8.27 -2.35 -29.32
N ASP A 423 9.15 -2.72 -30.24
CA ASP A 423 9.26 -2.06 -31.54
C ASP A 423 8.26 -2.73 -32.47
N PHE A 424 7.12 -2.07 -32.72
CA PHE A 424 6.03 -2.65 -33.50
C PHE A 424 6.41 -2.89 -34.96
N VAL A 425 7.33 -2.08 -35.53
CA VAL A 425 7.75 -2.14 -36.93
C VAL A 425 8.84 -3.19 -37.14
N LYS A 426 9.88 -3.20 -36.29
CA LYS A 426 10.94 -4.22 -36.35
C LYS A 426 10.51 -5.56 -35.78
N GLY A 427 9.47 -5.53 -34.95
CA GLY A 427 8.90 -6.69 -34.33
C GLY A 427 9.70 -7.24 -33.13
N THR A 428 10.62 -6.45 -32.58
CA THR A 428 11.45 -6.85 -31.44
C THR A 428 10.81 -6.46 -30.12
N SER A 429 10.95 -7.29 -29.09
CA SER A 429 10.44 -7.01 -27.74
C SER A 429 11.50 -7.28 -26.66
N THR A 430 11.48 -6.46 -25.61
CA THR A 430 12.21 -6.71 -24.36
C THR A 430 11.20 -6.72 -23.22
N ALA A 431 11.08 -7.85 -22.54
CA ALA A 431 10.20 -7.96 -21.39
C ALA A 431 10.78 -7.14 -20.23
N GLY A 432 10.05 -6.10 -19.80
CA GLY A 432 10.31 -5.46 -18.52
C GLY A 432 9.76 -6.38 -17.43
N GLN A 433 10.57 -6.74 -16.44
CA GLN A 433 10.11 -7.56 -15.32
C GLN A 433 8.90 -6.90 -14.65
N GLY A 434 7.77 -7.59 -14.63
CA GLY A 434 6.62 -7.20 -13.82
C GLY A 434 7.01 -7.01 -12.35
N SER A 435 6.25 -6.21 -11.62
CA SER A 435 6.42 -6.02 -10.18
C SER A 435 6.09 -7.33 -9.46
N SER A 436 7.08 -8.17 -9.17
CA SER A 436 6.87 -9.42 -8.43
C SER A 436 6.61 -9.11 -6.95
N THR A 437 5.35 -9.21 -6.50
CA THR A 437 5.00 -9.12 -5.08
C THR A 437 5.85 -10.07 -4.23
N ALA A 438 6.14 -11.28 -4.75
CA ALA A 438 7.01 -12.24 -4.08
C ALA A 438 8.44 -11.71 -3.84
N ALA A 439 9.00 -10.91 -4.75
CA ALA A 439 10.30 -10.28 -4.54
C ALA A 439 10.26 -9.19 -3.45
N TYR A 440 9.17 -8.42 -3.36
CA TYR A 440 8.97 -7.45 -2.26
C TYR A 440 8.81 -8.16 -0.91
N ILE A 441 8.06 -9.26 -0.86
CA ILE A 441 7.92 -10.10 0.34
C ILE A 441 9.27 -10.72 0.71
N ALA A 442 10.00 -11.29 -0.25
CA ALA A 442 11.31 -11.89 -0.02
C ALA A 442 12.32 -10.87 0.53
N HIS A 443 12.35 -9.65 -0.02
CA HIS A 443 13.12 -8.55 0.53
C HIS A 443 12.76 -8.30 2.00
N GLY A 444 11.47 -8.10 2.32
CA GLY A 444 11.01 -7.86 3.68
C GLY A 444 11.42 -8.97 4.66
N VAL A 445 11.21 -10.23 4.27
CA VAL A 445 11.54 -11.40 5.10
C VAL A 445 13.04 -11.54 5.33
N LEU A 446 13.86 -11.40 4.28
CA LEU A 446 15.32 -11.51 4.40
C LEU A 446 15.89 -10.41 5.29
N LEU A 447 15.45 -9.17 5.12
CA LEU A 447 15.92 -8.04 5.93
C LEU A 447 15.43 -8.13 7.38
N ALA A 448 14.20 -8.60 7.61
CA ALA A 448 13.69 -8.88 8.95
C ALA A 448 14.50 -10.00 9.64
N LEU A 449 14.79 -11.10 8.94
CA LEU A 449 15.60 -12.19 9.46
C LEU A 449 16.99 -11.70 9.88
N ALA A 450 17.63 -10.87 9.06
CA ALA A 450 18.93 -10.29 9.39
C ALA A 450 18.88 -9.33 10.60
N PHE A 451 18.02 -8.30 10.54
CA PHE A 451 18.07 -7.16 11.47
C PHE A 451 17.19 -7.29 12.71
N ALA A 452 16.09 -8.07 12.66
CA ALA A 452 15.22 -8.29 13.81
C ALA A 452 15.57 -9.57 14.59
N LEU A 453 16.26 -10.54 13.97
CA LEU A 453 16.60 -11.81 14.62
C LEU A 453 18.11 -12.05 14.73
N LEU A 454 18.81 -12.24 13.61
CA LEU A 454 20.19 -12.73 13.64
C LEU A 454 21.18 -11.75 14.28
N MET A 455 21.18 -10.47 13.88
CA MET A 455 22.11 -9.48 14.46
C MET A 455 21.82 -9.22 15.95
N PRO A 456 20.56 -8.99 16.39
CA PRO A 456 20.26 -8.86 17.82
C PRO A 456 20.62 -10.12 18.63
N LEU A 457 20.39 -11.32 18.08
CA LEU A 457 20.80 -12.58 18.72
C LEU A 457 22.32 -12.66 18.87
N ALA A 458 23.09 -12.28 17.85
CA ALA A 458 24.56 -12.26 17.93
C ALA A 458 25.07 -11.28 19.00
N ILE A 459 24.40 -10.13 19.16
CA ILE A 459 24.72 -9.15 20.21
C ILE A 459 24.38 -9.73 21.58
N LEU A 460 23.23 -10.39 21.72
CA LEU A 460 22.80 -11.02 22.96
C LEU A 460 23.77 -12.14 23.40
N LEU A 461 24.09 -13.06 22.50
CA LEU A 461 25.05 -14.15 22.74
C LEU A 461 26.43 -13.61 23.10
N ALA A 462 26.89 -12.54 22.43
CA ALA A 462 28.13 -11.87 22.78
C ALA A 462 28.09 -11.35 24.22
N ARG A 463 27.00 -10.71 24.65
CA ARG A 463 26.88 -10.22 26.03
C ARG A 463 26.79 -11.35 27.06
N LEU A 464 26.12 -12.45 26.73
CA LEU A 464 25.97 -13.60 27.64
C LEU A 464 27.27 -14.40 27.79
N LEU A 465 28.05 -14.56 26.70
CA LEU A 465 29.23 -15.43 26.67
C LEU A 465 30.57 -14.70 26.77
N LEU A 466 30.63 -13.38 26.51
CA LEU A 466 31.86 -12.57 26.59
C LEU A 466 31.94 -11.64 27.81
N ALA A 467 30.86 -11.47 28.59
CA ALA A 467 30.90 -10.59 29.75
C ALA A 467 31.61 -11.25 30.95
N ASP A 468 32.56 -10.54 31.57
CA ASP A 468 33.23 -10.92 32.84
C ASP A 468 32.28 -10.88 34.07
N ARG A 469 30.95 -10.96 33.85
CA ARG A 469 29.93 -10.81 34.87
C ARG A 469 29.29 -12.16 35.22
N PRO A 470 28.69 -12.31 36.41
CA PRO A 470 27.99 -13.52 36.83
C PRO A 470 26.64 -13.73 36.10
N HIS A 471 26.50 -13.29 34.85
CA HIS A 471 25.29 -13.54 34.03
C HIS A 471 25.33 -14.88 33.29
N GLY A 472 26.45 -15.59 33.28
CA GLY A 472 26.48 -17.02 32.93
C GLY A 472 25.53 -17.87 33.80
N ALA A 473 25.12 -17.32 34.95
CA ALA A 473 24.08 -17.87 35.81
C ALA A 473 22.66 -17.86 35.18
N LEU A 474 22.35 -16.95 34.23
CA LEU A 474 21.02 -16.92 33.58
C LEU A 474 20.76 -18.15 32.70
N LEU A 475 21.81 -18.78 32.19
CA LEU A 475 21.72 -20.00 31.37
C LEU A 475 22.20 -21.25 32.15
N ASN A 476 22.51 -21.13 33.44
CA ASN A 476 23.07 -22.22 34.25
C ASN A 476 24.26 -22.95 33.58
N LEU A 477 25.06 -22.22 32.78
CA LEU A 477 26.25 -22.75 32.12
C LEU A 477 27.42 -22.83 33.12
N ASN A 478 27.22 -23.57 34.20
CA ASN A 478 28.16 -23.71 35.31
C ASN A 478 29.16 -24.85 35.01
N SER A 479 29.89 -24.74 33.90
CA SER A 479 30.84 -25.78 33.45
C SER A 479 32.31 -25.47 33.75
N GLY A 480 32.63 -24.37 34.44
CA GLY A 480 34.01 -23.97 34.79
C GLY A 480 34.92 -23.63 33.60
N LYS A 481 34.43 -23.68 32.36
CA LYS A 481 35.17 -23.40 31.12
C LYS A 481 35.05 -21.93 30.73
N ASP A 482 36.14 -21.33 30.24
CA ASP A 482 36.13 -19.99 29.65
C ASP A 482 35.38 -19.99 28.30
N LEU A 483 34.16 -19.46 28.28
CA LEU A 483 33.30 -19.42 27.09
C LEU A 483 33.56 -18.21 26.18
N ARG A 484 34.49 -17.31 26.53
CA ARG A 484 34.77 -16.09 25.76
C ARG A 484 35.23 -16.38 24.33
N PRO A 485 36.10 -17.37 24.06
CA PRO A 485 36.49 -17.72 22.68
C PRO A 485 35.28 -18.18 21.86
N LEU A 486 34.40 -19.00 22.45
CA LEU A 486 33.17 -19.46 21.80
C LEU A 486 32.22 -18.30 21.50
N GLY A 487 31.97 -17.42 22.48
CA GLY A 487 31.13 -16.24 22.30
C GLY A 487 31.64 -15.31 21.19
N PHE A 488 32.96 -15.15 21.06
CA PHE A 488 33.56 -14.38 19.97
C PHE A 488 33.31 -15.03 18.61
N GLN A 489 33.50 -16.35 18.49
CA GLN A 489 33.27 -17.07 17.24
C GLN A 489 31.80 -17.07 16.84
N LEU A 490 30.89 -17.29 17.79
CA LEU A 490 29.44 -17.23 17.54
C LEU A 490 29.01 -15.82 17.11
N HIS A 491 29.47 -14.77 17.80
CA HIS A 491 29.19 -13.40 17.39
C HIS A 491 29.67 -13.13 15.97
N ARG A 492 30.93 -13.48 15.66
CA ARG A 492 31.50 -13.28 14.32
C ARG A 492 30.74 -14.07 13.26
N GLY A 493 30.47 -15.34 13.49
CA GLY A 493 29.79 -16.22 12.54
C GLY A 493 28.37 -15.74 12.25
N ILE A 494 27.57 -15.51 13.29
CA ILE A 494 26.17 -15.07 13.13
C ILE A 494 26.09 -13.68 12.48
N GLN A 495 26.98 -12.74 12.84
CA GLN A 495 27.00 -11.41 12.22
C GLN A 495 27.35 -11.47 10.73
N LEU A 496 28.32 -12.31 10.33
CA LEU A 496 28.66 -12.49 8.93
C LEU A 496 27.51 -13.15 8.15
N SER A 497 26.86 -14.17 8.71
CA SER A 497 25.67 -14.78 8.10
C SER A 497 24.53 -13.77 7.95
N ALA A 498 24.26 -12.96 8.97
CA ALA A 498 23.24 -11.92 8.91
C ALA A 498 23.54 -10.87 7.85
N LEU A 499 24.82 -10.49 7.68
CA LEU A 499 25.25 -9.55 6.65
C LEU A 499 25.04 -10.11 5.24
N VAL A 500 25.35 -11.39 5.01
CA VAL A 500 25.08 -12.05 3.72
C VAL A 500 23.59 -12.05 3.40
N VAL A 501 22.74 -12.40 4.37
CA VAL A 501 21.27 -12.38 4.22
C VAL A 501 20.77 -10.96 3.93
N ALA A 502 21.28 -9.95 4.63
CA ALA A 502 20.91 -8.55 4.40
C ALA A 502 21.29 -8.08 2.99
N VAL A 503 22.51 -8.39 2.52
CA VAL A 503 22.96 -8.07 1.16
C VAL A 503 22.10 -8.79 0.12
N ALA A 504 21.78 -10.07 0.32
CA ALA A 504 20.91 -10.82 -0.58
C ALA A 504 19.52 -10.16 -0.70
N GLY A 505 18.90 -9.79 0.43
CA GLY A 505 17.61 -9.10 0.40
C GLY A 505 17.68 -7.71 -0.25
N MET A 506 18.81 -6.99 -0.12
CA MET A 506 19.02 -5.74 -0.86
C MET A 506 19.14 -5.97 -2.36
N ILE A 507 19.87 -7.01 -2.79
CA ILE A 507 19.99 -7.36 -4.22
C ILE A 507 18.60 -7.65 -4.81
N VAL A 508 17.77 -8.43 -4.12
CA VAL A 508 16.40 -8.76 -4.56
C VAL A 508 15.59 -7.48 -4.85
N ILE A 509 15.61 -6.50 -3.94
CA ILE A 509 14.82 -5.28 -4.13
C ILE A 509 15.44 -4.35 -5.19
N PHE A 510 16.76 -4.29 -5.32
CA PHE A 510 17.40 -3.51 -6.38
C PHE A 510 17.12 -4.08 -7.77
N VAL A 511 17.09 -5.41 -7.92
CA VAL A 511 16.66 -6.04 -9.18
C VAL A 511 15.19 -5.72 -9.47
N GLN A 512 14.33 -5.75 -8.44
CA GLN A 512 12.90 -5.58 -8.62
C GLN A 512 12.44 -4.12 -8.78
N ALA A 513 13.08 -3.17 -8.11
CA ALA A 513 12.66 -1.77 -8.01
C ALA A 513 13.68 -0.78 -8.58
N GLY A 514 14.91 -1.21 -8.86
CA GLY A 514 16.00 -0.36 -9.33
C GLY A 514 16.33 0.77 -8.35
N SER A 515 16.95 1.83 -8.88
CA SER A 515 17.27 3.05 -8.11
C SER A 515 16.03 3.83 -7.66
N LYS A 516 14.85 3.58 -8.27
CA LYS A 516 13.58 4.21 -7.88
C LYS A 516 13.18 3.86 -6.45
N GLY A 517 13.63 2.72 -5.90
CA GLY A 517 13.42 2.37 -4.50
C GLY A 517 14.01 3.39 -3.51
N LEU A 518 15.04 4.14 -3.93
CA LEU A 518 15.74 5.12 -3.10
C LEU A 518 15.07 6.49 -3.01
N SER A 519 14.01 6.75 -3.79
CA SER A 519 13.24 8.01 -3.67
C SER A 519 12.38 8.07 -2.41
N TRP A 520 12.18 6.93 -1.74
CA TRP A 520 11.36 6.80 -0.55
C TRP A 520 12.22 6.79 0.70
N THR A 521 11.71 7.37 1.80
CA THR A 521 12.40 7.42 3.10
C THR A 521 12.83 6.04 3.58
N HIS A 522 11.98 5.02 3.40
CA HIS A 522 12.33 3.62 3.70
C HIS A 522 13.62 3.18 2.98
N GLY A 523 13.73 3.42 1.67
CA GLY A 523 14.89 3.03 0.88
C GLY A 523 16.16 3.75 1.30
N GLN A 524 16.07 5.04 1.64
CA GLN A 524 17.22 5.83 2.11
C GLN A 524 17.71 5.34 3.48
N VAL A 525 16.80 5.18 4.45
CA VAL A 525 17.14 4.73 5.81
C VAL A 525 17.63 3.27 5.79
N GLY A 526 16.98 2.41 5.00
CA GLY A 526 17.38 1.01 4.84
C GLY A 526 18.76 0.86 4.20
N LEU A 527 19.06 1.63 3.16
CA LEU A 527 20.39 1.66 2.55
C LEU A 527 21.46 2.14 3.54
N ALA A 528 21.17 3.20 4.30
CA ALA A 528 22.07 3.69 5.34
C ALA A 528 22.36 2.62 6.41
N ALA A 529 21.34 1.86 6.84
CA ALA A 529 21.51 0.76 7.78
C ALA A 529 22.43 -0.34 7.23
N VAL A 530 22.26 -0.75 5.97
CA VAL A 530 23.10 -1.78 5.34
C VAL A 530 24.53 -1.30 5.13
N ILE A 531 24.73 -0.03 4.74
CA ILE A 531 26.08 0.57 4.63
C ILE A 531 26.77 0.56 6.00
N LEU A 532 26.07 0.93 7.07
CA LEU A 532 26.64 0.88 8.42
C LEU A 532 26.91 -0.56 8.89
N ALA A 533 26.09 -1.53 8.50
CA ALA A 533 26.35 -2.94 8.78
C ALA A 533 27.62 -3.46 8.08
N LEU A 534 27.85 -3.07 6.82
CA LEU A 534 29.09 -3.36 6.09
C LEU A 534 30.30 -2.68 6.77
N LEU A 535 30.16 -1.40 7.12
CA LEU A 535 31.19 -0.66 7.85
C LEU A 535 31.51 -1.31 9.21
N GLN A 536 30.49 -1.77 9.92
CA GLN A 536 30.63 -2.45 11.20
C GLN A 536 31.44 -3.75 11.08
N ALA A 537 31.28 -4.49 9.98
CA ALA A 537 32.09 -5.66 9.67
C ALA A 537 33.57 -5.29 9.42
N VAL A 538 33.82 -4.24 8.61
CA VAL A 538 35.18 -3.72 8.38
C VAL A 538 35.84 -3.28 9.69
N VAL A 539 35.12 -2.52 10.52
CA VAL A 539 35.58 -2.13 11.87
C VAL A 539 35.89 -3.38 12.71
N GLY A 540 35.07 -4.43 12.60
CA GLY A 540 35.31 -5.73 13.23
C GLY A 540 36.62 -6.41 12.81
N PHE A 541 37.02 -6.29 11.54
CA PHE A 541 38.26 -6.89 11.02
C PHE A 541 39.52 -6.15 11.47
N ILE A 542 39.49 -4.81 11.56
CA ILE A 542 40.62 -3.99 12.02
C ILE A 542 40.78 -3.96 13.56
N ARG A 543 40.20 -4.95 14.24
CA ARG A 543 40.16 -5.08 15.70
C ARG A 543 41.59 -5.11 16.28
N PRO A 544 42.02 -4.11 17.08
CA PRO A 544 43.36 -4.07 17.66
C PRO A 544 43.59 -5.17 18.69
N ASP A 545 44.85 -5.52 18.96
CA ASP A 545 45.21 -6.46 20.03
C ASP A 545 44.72 -6.03 21.41
N LYS A 546 44.58 -7.01 22.32
CA LYS A 546 44.04 -6.78 23.68
C LYS A 546 44.87 -5.76 24.48
N THR A 547 46.17 -5.65 24.19
CA THR A 547 47.12 -4.77 24.89
C THR A 547 47.30 -3.41 24.21
N ALA A 548 46.75 -3.21 23.01
CA ALA A 548 46.94 -1.99 22.24
C ALA A 548 46.22 -0.78 22.89
N PRO A 549 46.83 0.43 22.90
CA PRO A 549 46.24 1.61 23.53
C PRO A 549 44.93 2.05 22.86
N ASN A 550 44.79 1.80 21.56
CA ASN A 550 43.60 2.16 20.78
C ASN A 550 42.43 1.17 20.93
N ARG A 551 42.61 0.05 21.65
CA ARG A 551 41.60 -0.99 21.86
C ARG A 551 40.29 -0.45 22.44
N PHE A 552 40.40 0.49 23.38
CA PHE A 552 39.23 1.10 24.02
C PHE A 552 38.46 2.00 23.05
N LYS A 553 39.17 2.83 22.27
CA LYS A 553 38.56 3.70 21.25
C LYS A 553 37.81 2.85 20.20
N TRP A 554 38.45 1.78 19.73
CA TRP A 554 37.83 0.80 18.83
C TRP A 554 36.56 0.21 19.42
N LEU A 555 36.58 -0.21 20.70
CA LEU A 555 35.40 -0.81 21.36
C LEU A 555 34.23 0.17 21.43
N VAL A 556 34.50 1.44 21.74
CA VAL A 556 33.47 2.49 21.77
C VAL A 556 32.90 2.71 20.37
N ALA A 557 33.76 2.91 19.37
CA ALA A 557 33.33 3.11 17.99
C ALA A 557 32.50 1.93 17.47
N HIS A 558 32.99 0.70 17.67
CA HIS A 558 32.29 -0.52 17.29
C HIS A 558 30.93 -0.63 17.98
N CYS A 559 30.83 -0.29 19.27
CA CYS A 559 29.55 -0.38 19.96
C CYS A 559 28.55 0.70 19.53
N VAL A 560 29.01 1.92 19.25
CA VAL A 560 28.16 3.03 18.79
C VAL A 560 27.65 2.78 17.38
N ILE A 561 28.55 2.46 16.43
CA ILE A 561 28.17 2.16 15.04
C ILE A 561 27.18 0.98 15.01
N GLY A 562 27.44 -0.07 15.79
CA GLY A 562 26.53 -1.22 15.90
C GLY A 562 25.14 -0.85 16.44
N ALA A 563 25.07 -0.02 17.50
CA ALA A 563 23.80 0.42 18.05
C ALA A 563 23.00 1.29 17.06
N THR A 564 23.69 2.23 16.38
CA THR A 564 23.07 3.07 15.35
C THR A 564 22.56 2.26 14.16
N THR A 565 23.31 1.23 13.75
CA THR A 565 22.91 0.31 12.67
C THR A 565 21.57 -0.37 12.98
N ILE A 566 21.44 -0.94 14.19
CA ILE A 566 20.21 -1.63 14.60
C ILE A 566 19.03 -0.64 14.72
N ALA A 567 19.27 0.55 15.28
CA ALA A 567 18.23 1.57 15.39
C ALA A 567 17.67 1.98 14.02
N LEU A 568 18.55 2.30 13.06
CA LEU A 568 18.14 2.66 11.70
C LEU A 568 17.46 1.49 10.98
N ALA A 569 17.92 0.26 11.18
CA ALA A 569 17.29 -0.91 10.59
C ALA A 569 15.86 -1.11 11.10
N TRP A 570 15.62 -0.96 12.41
CA TRP A 570 14.27 -1.05 12.98
C TRP A 570 13.37 0.08 12.46
N THR A 571 13.87 1.31 12.36
CA THR A 571 13.12 2.41 11.71
C THR A 571 12.79 2.07 10.27
N ALA A 572 13.75 1.55 9.49
CA ALA A 572 13.52 1.15 8.11
C ALA A 572 12.48 0.04 8.00
N MET A 573 12.43 -0.92 8.94
CA MET A 573 11.43 -1.99 8.94
C MET A 573 10.01 -1.45 9.09
N PHE A 574 9.75 -0.57 10.06
CA PHE A 574 8.42 0.02 10.23
C PHE A 574 7.99 0.83 8.99
N LEU A 575 8.89 1.66 8.46
CA LEU A 575 8.65 2.39 7.21
C LEU A 575 8.41 1.44 6.01
N GLY A 576 9.06 0.28 6.00
CA GLY A 576 8.90 -0.74 4.96
C GLY A 576 7.54 -1.44 5.03
N ILE A 577 7.05 -1.71 6.24
CA ILE A 577 5.70 -2.28 6.46
C ILE A 577 4.63 -1.27 6.00
N ASP A 578 4.79 0.01 6.35
CA ASP A 578 3.90 1.09 5.87
C ASP A 578 3.89 1.18 4.34
N LEU A 579 5.08 1.13 3.73
CA LEU A 579 5.23 1.19 2.27
C LEU A 579 4.61 -0.04 1.58
N TYR A 580 4.75 -1.22 2.18
CA TYR A 580 4.13 -2.44 1.66
C TYR A 580 2.60 -2.36 1.74
N HIS A 581 2.05 -1.91 2.88
CA HIS A 581 0.62 -1.71 3.06
C HIS A 581 0.04 -0.75 2.03
N THR A 582 0.67 0.41 1.86
CA THR A 582 0.22 1.42 0.89
C THR A 582 0.34 0.95 -0.56
N LYS A 583 1.32 0.10 -0.86
CA LYS A 583 1.54 -0.39 -2.22
C LYS A 583 0.60 -1.51 -2.63
N PHE A 584 0.31 -2.45 -1.74
CA PHE A 584 -0.45 -3.66 -2.05
C PHE A 584 -1.85 -3.70 -1.41
N MET A 585 -2.18 -2.71 -0.56
CA MET A 585 -3.44 -2.62 0.19
C MET A 585 -3.74 -3.86 1.06
N GLU A 586 -2.69 -4.61 1.44
CA GLU A 586 -2.82 -5.83 2.25
C GLU A 586 -2.86 -5.51 3.75
N ASN A 587 -3.57 -6.32 4.54
CA ASN A 587 -3.56 -6.18 5.99
C ASN A 587 -2.22 -6.64 6.58
N VAL A 588 -1.41 -5.68 7.02
CA VAL A 588 -0.07 -5.89 7.59
C VAL A 588 -0.05 -5.80 9.12
N THR A 589 -1.20 -5.78 9.79
CA THR A 589 -1.30 -5.57 11.24
C THR A 589 -0.43 -6.58 12.02
N TRP A 590 -0.42 -7.83 11.57
CA TRP A 590 0.40 -8.89 12.17
C TRP A 590 1.91 -8.61 12.03
N CYS A 591 2.37 -7.98 10.94
CA CYS A 591 3.78 -7.61 10.74
C CYS A 591 4.24 -6.59 11.79
N TYR A 592 3.39 -5.61 12.13
CA TYR A 592 3.71 -4.65 13.20
C TYR A 592 3.81 -5.33 14.56
N TRP A 593 2.89 -6.25 14.88
CA TRP A 593 2.95 -7.00 16.14
C TRP A 593 4.22 -7.83 16.25
N VAL A 594 4.53 -8.63 15.23
CA VAL A 594 5.73 -9.49 15.23
C VAL A 594 6.99 -8.63 15.34
N THR A 595 7.11 -7.59 14.52
CA THR A 595 8.29 -6.70 14.54
C THR A 595 8.41 -5.97 15.87
N GLY A 596 7.30 -5.43 16.40
CA GLY A 596 7.26 -4.74 17.69
C GLY A 596 7.63 -5.64 18.86
N ILE A 597 7.16 -6.90 18.88
CA ILE A 597 7.53 -7.89 19.90
C ILE A 597 9.03 -8.21 19.82
N CYS A 598 9.58 -8.44 18.62
CA CYS A 598 11.01 -8.70 18.47
C CYS A 598 11.85 -7.51 18.97
N VAL A 599 11.54 -6.29 18.52
CA VAL A 599 12.22 -5.05 18.90
C VAL A 599 12.19 -4.83 20.41
N SER A 600 11.00 -4.97 21.02
CA SER A 600 10.82 -4.78 22.47
C SER A 600 11.51 -5.85 23.30
N MET A 601 11.44 -7.12 22.89
CA MET A 601 12.14 -8.23 23.57
C MET A 601 13.65 -8.02 23.56
N PHE A 602 14.24 -7.68 22.41
CA PHE A 602 15.68 -7.43 22.32
C PHE A 602 16.09 -6.15 23.06
N GLY A 603 15.29 -5.08 22.99
CA GLY A 603 15.52 -3.85 23.74
C GLY A 603 15.48 -4.09 25.25
N PHE A 604 14.51 -4.86 25.75
CA PHE A 604 14.37 -5.22 27.15
C PHE A 604 15.54 -6.11 27.62
N MET A 605 15.90 -7.15 26.86
CA MET A 605 17.04 -8.01 27.16
C MET A 605 18.36 -7.24 27.18
N TYR A 606 18.54 -6.31 26.26
CA TYR A 606 19.70 -5.42 26.26
C TYR A 606 19.74 -4.55 27.53
N LEU A 607 18.60 -3.95 27.89
CA LEU A 607 18.49 -3.11 29.09
C LEU A 607 18.78 -3.89 30.37
N LEU A 608 18.27 -5.13 30.51
CA LEU A 608 18.57 -6.01 31.64
C LEU A 608 20.06 -6.33 31.78
N LEU A 609 20.77 -6.51 30.67
CA LEU A 609 22.22 -6.78 30.67
C LEU A 609 23.07 -5.52 30.88
N VAL A 610 22.46 -4.34 30.76
CA VAL A 610 23.11 -3.03 30.90
C VAL A 610 22.93 -2.45 32.31
N ILE A 611 21.84 -2.78 33.03
CA ILE A 611 21.62 -2.35 34.42
C ILE A 611 22.76 -2.86 35.34
N PRO A 612 23.37 -1.98 36.17
CA PRO A 612 24.37 -2.40 37.15
C PRO A 612 23.80 -3.35 38.21
N ASP A 613 24.54 -4.39 38.59
CA ASP A 613 24.18 -5.38 39.62
C ASP A 613 23.73 -4.74 40.95
N SER A 614 24.22 -3.54 41.27
CA SER A 614 23.84 -2.77 42.46
C SER A 614 22.35 -2.38 42.50
N ILE A 615 21.74 -2.15 41.34
CA ILE A 615 20.31 -1.80 41.23
C ILE A 615 19.46 -3.07 41.28
N LEU A 616 19.90 -4.15 40.63
CA LEU A 616 19.27 -5.47 40.71
C LEU A 616 19.28 -6.03 42.14
N SER A 617 20.37 -5.81 42.89
CA SER A 617 20.47 -6.24 44.28
C SER A 617 19.59 -5.43 45.25
N SER A 618 19.27 -4.16 44.94
CA SER A 618 18.39 -3.36 45.80
C SER A 618 16.91 -3.70 45.60
N MET A 619 16.57 -4.44 44.55
CA MET A 619 15.22 -4.93 44.27
C MET A 619 14.93 -6.31 44.88
N LYS A 620 15.92 -6.97 45.51
CA LYS A 620 15.67 -8.22 46.25
C LYS A 620 15.10 -7.89 47.64
N PRO A 621 13.98 -8.51 48.05
CA PRO A 621 13.47 -8.34 49.41
C PRO A 621 14.51 -8.80 50.42
N LYS A 622 14.74 -7.98 51.46
CA LYS A 622 15.69 -8.30 52.53
C LYS A 622 15.17 -9.51 53.29
N GLU A 623 15.91 -10.62 53.29
CA GLU A 623 15.61 -11.73 54.19
C GLU A 623 15.79 -11.27 55.64
N HIS A 624 14.69 -11.29 56.39
CA HIS A 624 14.69 -11.06 57.83
C HIS A 624 15.34 -12.27 58.51
N LYS A 625 16.59 -12.14 58.95
CA LYS A 625 17.18 -13.11 59.87
C LYS A 625 16.43 -13.06 61.19
N ILE A 626 15.64 -14.09 61.48
CA ILE A 626 15.10 -14.33 62.82
C ILE A 626 16.28 -14.76 63.70
N ALA A 627 16.69 -13.86 64.59
CA ALA A 627 17.71 -14.16 65.59
C ALA A 627 17.12 -15.11 66.65
N GLY A 628 17.56 -16.37 66.65
CA GLY A 628 17.36 -17.27 67.77
C GLY A 628 18.08 -16.75 69.00
N LYS A 629 17.33 -16.34 70.03
CA LYS A 629 17.87 -16.09 71.37
C LYS A 629 18.20 -17.43 72.03
N GLY A 630 19.49 -17.76 72.09
CA GLY A 630 20.00 -18.67 73.11
C GLY A 630 19.99 -17.96 74.46
N GLY A 631 19.15 -18.43 75.38
CA GLY A 631 19.16 -18.04 76.78
C GLY A 631 19.84 -19.14 77.60
N THR A 632 21.07 -18.90 78.02
CA THR A 632 21.73 -19.63 79.11
C THR A 632 21.26 -19.06 80.45
N ALA A 633 20.70 -19.89 81.31
CA ALA A 633 20.62 -19.65 82.75
C ALA A 633 20.93 -20.97 83.47
N GLY A 634 21.96 -20.96 84.31
CA GLY A 634 22.31 -22.05 85.23
C GLY A 634 22.39 -21.52 86.66
N GLY A 635 22.07 -22.39 87.62
CA GLY A 635 22.17 -22.21 89.09
C GLY A 635 21.07 -21.32 89.67
N VAL A 636 20.31 -21.68 90.71
CA VAL A 636 20.52 -22.58 91.87
C VAL A 636 19.25 -23.36 92.17
#